data_AF-A0A382ITI3-F1
#
_entry.id   AF-A0A382ITI3-F1
#
_cell.length_a   1.000
_cell.length_b   1.000
_cell.length_c   1.000
_cell.angle_alpha   90.00
_cell.angle_beta   90.00
_cell.angle_gamma   90.00
#
_symmetry.space_group_name_H-M   'P 1'
#
loop_
_entity.id
_entity.type
_entity.pdbx_description
1 polymer ?
#
loop_
_entity_poly.entity_id
_entity_poly.type
_entity_poly.pdbx_seq_one_letter_code
_entity_poly.pdbx_strand_id
1 'polypeptide(L)'
;MKTKFAKKEDFYNGTYRRDWWIVDAEGKTLGRVATRIAHALRGKHKAIFSPHVDTGDFVIVVNAEKIHVSGKKDEDKMYYRHTGYPGGIKSTKFYELQKKHPERILEGAVKGMMPKNALNRRSLLRLKVYAGATHPHESQQPQPLNI
;
A
#
# COMPACT_ATOMS: atom_id res chain seq x y z
N MET A 1 -22.47 -25.80 -14.14
CA MET A 1 -22.17 -25.21 -12.81
C MET A 1 -21.65 -23.79 -13.01
N LYS A 2 -22.07 -22.79 -12.21
CA LYS A 2 -21.59 -21.40 -12.33
C LYS A 2 -20.44 -21.16 -11.34
N THR A 3 -19.44 -20.38 -11.75
CA THR A 3 -18.35 -19.92 -10.87
C THR A 3 -18.92 -19.05 -9.76
N LYS A 4 -18.51 -19.31 -8.50
CA LYS A 4 -18.90 -18.48 -7.36
C LYS A 4 -18.08 -17.19 -7.37
N PHE A 5 -18.76 -16.05 -7.32
CA PHE A 5 -18.16 -14.74 -7.15
C PHE A 5 -18.51 -14.18 -5.78
N ALA A 6 -17.56 -13.48 -5.16
CA ALA A 6 -17.82 -12.71 -3.95
C ALA A 6 -18.76 -11.56 -4.29
N LYS A 7 -19.67 -11.25 -3.38
CA LYS A 7 -20.54 -10.07 -3.48
C LYS A 7 -20.11 -9.02 -2.46
N LYS A 8 -20.56 -7.79 -2.68
CA LYS A 8 -20.22 -6.68 -1.78
C LYS A 8 -20.92 -6.86 -0.41
N GLU A 9 -22.14 -7.39 -0.45
CA GLU A 9 -23.01 -7.64 0.70
C GLU A 9 -22.38 -8.65 1.67
N ASP A 10 -21.61 -9.62 1.17
CA ASP A 10 -20.96 -10.65 1.98
C ASP A 10 -19.98 -10.05 3.01
N PHE A 11 -19.40 -8.88 2.73
CA PHE A 11 -18.51 -8.18 3.66
C PHE A 11 -19.26 -7.30 4.67
N TYR A 12 -20.48 -6.84 4.35
CA TYR A 12 -21.31 -6.06 5.28
C TYR A 12 -22.05 -6.97 6.27
N ASN A 13 -22.51 -8.12 5.79
CA ASN A 13 -23.24 -9.09 6.59
C ASN A 13 -22.31 -9.96 7.47
N GLY A 14 -20.98 -9.78 7.35
CA GLY A 14 -20.00 -10.48 8.16
C GLY A 14 -19.63 -11.90 7.68
N THR A 15 -20.15 -12.33 6.53
CA THR A 15 -19.83 -13.63 5.91
C THR A 15 -18.33 -13.74 5.58
N TYR A 16 -17.73 -12.66 5.07
CA TYR A 16 -16.29 -12.54 4.88
C TYR A 16 -15.75 -11.39 5.71
N ARG A 17 -14.67 -11.66 6.44
CA ARG A 17 -13.94 -10.65 7.22
C ARG A 17 -12.72 -10.15 6.46
N ARG A 18 -12.40 -8.88 6.70
CA ARG A 18 -11.14 -8.27 6.27
C ARG A 18 -10.17 -8.39 7.41
N ASP A 19 -9.01 -8.93 7.11
CA ASP A 19 -7.96 -9.11 8.09
C ASP A 19 -7.14 -7.81 8.17
N TRP A 20 -6.42 -7.64 9.28
CA TRP A 20 -5.48 -6.56 9.47
C TRP A 20 -4.08 -7.12 9.46
N TRP A 21 -3.23 -6.54 8.62
CA TRP A 21 -1.84 -6.93 8.46
C TRP A 21 -0.93 -5.82 8.96
N ILE A 22 0.17 -6.18 9.64
CA ILE A 22 1.26 -5.26 9.98
C ILE A 22 2.54 -5.66 9.25
N VAL A 23 3.24 -4.64 8.76
CA VAL A 23 4.51 -4.76 8.03
C VAL A 23 5.52 -3.82 8.64
N ASP A 24 6.67 -4.36 9.04
CA ASP A 24 7.86 -3.56 9.34
C ASP A 24 8.66 -3.31 8.06
N ALA A 25 8.82 -2.04 7.71
CA ALA A 25 9.56 -1.59 6.52
C ALA A 25 11.08 -1.49 6.74
N GLU A 26 11.58 -1.62 7.97
CA GLU A 26 12.99 -1.43 8.32
C GLU A 26 13.90 -2.38 7.54
N GLY A 27 14.86 -1.81 6.78
CA GLY A 27 15.85 -2.56 6.01
C GLY A 27 15.27 -3.35 4.83
N LYS A 28 13.96 -3.30 4.59
CA LYS A 28 13.31 -4.03 3.51
C LYS A 28 13.43 -3.28 2.18
N THR A 29 13.50 -4.00 1.07
CA THR A 29 13.57 -3.40 -0.27
C THR A 29 12.21 -2.87 -0.72
N LEU A 30 12.12 -1.57 -1.03
CA LEU A 30 10.88 -0.86 -1.38
C LEU A 30 9.97 -1.63 -2.35
N GLY A 31 10.50 -2.07 -3.49
CA GLY A 31 9.68 -2.72 -4.53
C GLY A 31 9.12 -4.08 -4.09
N ARG A 32 9.87 -4.85 -3.30
CA ARG A 32 9.45 -6.17 -2.82
C ARG A 32 8.31 -6.04 -1.81
N VAL A 33 8.48 -5.11 -0.86
CA VAL A 33 7.45 -4.77 0.14
C VAL A 33 6.19 -4.27 -0.54
N ALA A 34 6.31 -3.28 -1.44
CA ALA A 34 5.16 -2.70 -2.12
C ALA A 34 4.35 -3.74 -2.92
N THR A 35 5.02 -4.72 -3.53
CA THR A 35 4.35 -5.80 -4.28
C THR A 35 3.51 -6.68 -3.37
N ARG A 36 4.05 -7.07 -2.21
CA ARG A 36 3.34 -7.87 -1.20
C ARG A 36 2.15 -7.11 -0.63
N ILE A 37 2.33 -5.84 -0.29
CA ILE A 37 1.26 -4.97 0.19
C ILE A 37 0.15 -4.85 -0.86
N ALA A 38 0.49 -4.58 -2.12
CA ALA A 38 -0.51 -4.49 -3.19
C ALA A 38 -1.28 -5.80 -3.39
N HIS A 39 -0.63 -6.95 -3.21
CA HIS A 39 -1.27 -8.26 -3.27
C HIS A 39 -2.30 -8.48 -2.14
N ALA A 40 -1.96 -8.07 -0.91
CA ALA A 40 -2.86 -8.09 0.25
C ALA A 40 -4.03 -7.12 0.08
N LEU A 41 -3.77 -5.87 -0.31
CA LEU A 41 -4.79 -4.83 -0.53
C LEU A 41 -5.79 -5.22 -1.63
N ARG A 42 -5.35 -5.96 -2.65
CA ARG A 42 -6.24 -6.49 -3.71
C ARG A 42 -7.02 -7.74 -3.29
N GLY A 43 -6.63 -8.42 -2.22
CA GLY A 43 -7.24 -9.69 -1.80
C GLY A 43 -6.85 -10.88 -2.68
N LYS A 44 -5.79 -10.76 -3.50
CA LYS A 44 -5.37 -11.84 -4.42
C LYS A 44 -4.89 -13.12 -3.71
N HIS A 45 -4.57 -13.03 -2.42
CA HIS A 45 -4.21 -14.17 -1.60
C HIS A 45 -5.44 -14.96 -1.10
N LYS A 46 -6.65 -14.40 -1.22
CA LYS A 46 -7.90 -15.07 -0.82
C LYS A 46 -8.49 -15.83 -2.01
N ALA A 47 -8.95 -17.06 -1.77
CA ALA A 47 -9.60 -17.88 -2.79
C ALA A 47 -10.89 -17.25 -3.36
N ILE A 48 -11.52 -16.36 -2.60
CA ILE A 48 -12.75 -15.64 -2.98
C ILE A 48 -12.49 -14.44 -3.91
N PHE A 49 -11.23 -14.22 -4.33
CA PHE A 49 -10.84 -13.07 -5.15
C PHE A 49 -11.74 -12.94 -6.38
N SER A 50 -12.42 -11.79 -6.47
CA SER A 50 -13.31 -11.45 -7.58
C SER A 50 -12.88 -10.10 -8.14
N PRO A 51 -12.48 -9.99 -9.42
CA PRO A 51 -11.88 -8.75 -9.96
C PRO A 51 -12.74 -7.48 -9.84
N HIS A 52 -14.07 -7.64 -9.83
CA HIS A 52 -15.05 -6.56 -9.77
C HIS A 52 -15.47 -6.19 -8.33
N VAL A 53 -15.04 -6.95 -7.33
CA VAL A 53 -15.37 -6.71 -5.91
C VAL A 53 -14.09 -6.45 -5.13
N ASP A 54 -14.14 -5.47 -4.24
CA ASP A 54 -13.05 -5.22 -3.31
C ASP A 54 -13.07 -6.32 -2.23
N THR A 55 -12.12 -7.25 -2.31
CA THR A 55 -11.99 -8.42 -1.41
C THR A 55 -10.74 -8.37 -0.52
N GLY A 56 -9.98 -7.27 -0.55
CA GLY A 56 -8.68 -7.22 0.14
C GLY A 56 -8.74 -6.87 1.62
N ASP A 57 -7.56 -6.77 2.20
CA ASP A 57 -7.37 -6.54 3.64
C ASP A 57 -6.81 -5.17 3.99
N PHE A 58 -6.79 -4.84 5.27
CA PHE A 58 -6.09 -3.68 5.79
C PHE A 58 -4.61 -3.99 5.94
N VAL A 59 -3.77 -3.03 5.59
CA VAL A 59 -2.32 -3.17 5.74
C VAL A 59 -1.77 -1.92 6.42
N ILE A 60 -1.14 -2.14 7.56
CA ILE A 60 -0.40 -1.15 8.32
C ILE A 60 1.08 -1.35 8.03
N VAL A 61 1.77 -0.27 7.71
CA VAL A 61 3.22 -0.25 7.54
C VAL A 61 3.83 0.68 8.57
N VAL A 62 4.81 0.18 9.32
CA VAL A 62 5.60 0.95 10.30
C VAL A 62 7.05 1.08 9.83
N ASN A 63 7.80 2.02 10.41
CA ASN A 63 9.19 2.32 10.07
C ASN A 63 9.39 2.67 8.59
N ALA A 64 8.43 3.36 7.96
CA ALA A 64 8.51 3.73 6.55
C ALA A 64 9.73 4.60 6.24
N GLU A 65 10.25 5.34 7.22
CA GLU A 65 11.47 6.15 7.08
C GLU A 65 12.74 5.32 6.89
N LYS A 66 12.75 4.06 7.30
CA LYS A 66 13.91 3.16 7.24
C LYS A 66 13.89 2.21 6.03
N ILE A 67 13.07 2.51 5.04
CA ILE A 67 12.94 1.68 3.84
C ILE A 67 14.21 1.76 2.97
N HIS A 68 14.66 0.61 2.47
CA HIS A 68 15.88 0.52 1.68
C HIS A 68 15.61 0.48 0.17
N VAL A 69 16.48 1.14 -0.60
CA VAL A 69 16.55 1.06 -2.06
C VAL A 69 17.95 0.65 -2.49
N SER A 70 18.05 -0.22 -3.50
CA SER A 70 19.33 -0.73 -3.99
C SER A 70 20.05 0.26 -4.91
N GLY A 71 21.38 0.19 -4.90
CA GLY A 71 22.25 1.02 -5.77
C GLY A 71 22.22 2.49 -5.40
N LYS A 72 22.47 3.38 -6.38
CA LYS A 72 22.48 4.84 -6.20
C LYS A 72 21.09 5.50 -6.27
N LYS A 73 20.03 4.71 -6.15
CA LYS A 73 18.64 5.20 -6.29
C LYS A 73 18.24 6.20 -5.22
N ASP A 74 18.91 6.21 -4.08
CA ASP A 74 18.68 7.20 -3.03
C ASP A 74 18.96 8.65 -3.53
N GLU A 75 20.01 8.81 -4.34
CA GLU A 75 20.44 10.10 -4.88
C GLU A 75 19.86 10.39 -6.28
N ASP A 76 19.79 9.36 -7.12
CA ASP A 76 19.47 9.50 -8.54
C ASP A 76 17.96 9.49 -8.82
N LYS A 77 17.16 8.86 -7.94
CA LYS A 77 15.73 8.69 -8.20
C LYS A 77 14.98 10.00 -7.94
N MET A 78 14.40 10.52 -9.03
CA MET A 78 13.59 11.72 -9.01
C MET A 78 12.09 11.39 -9.00
N TYR A 79 11.37 12.01 -8.07
CA TYR A 79 9.90 12.01 -8.02
C TYR A 79 9.38 13.29 -8.66
N TYR A 80 8.62 13.16 -9.74
CA TYR A 80 8.04 14.29 -10.46
C TYR A 80 6.56 14.46 -10.14
N ARG A 81 6.12 15.70 -10.05
CA ARG A 81 4.70 16.09 -10.04
C ARG A 81 4.52 17.39 -10.81
N HIS A 82 3.34 17.60 -11.37
CA HIS A 82 2.99 18.82 -12.08
C HIS A 82 1.87 19.55 -11.35
N THR A 83 1.93 20.88 -11.29
CA THR A 83 0.89 21.69 -10.62
C THR A 83 -0.33 21.95 -11.50
N GLY A 84 -0.19 21.84 -12.83
CA GLY A 84 -1.23 22.13 -13.82
C GLY A 84 -0.99 23.43 -14.60
N TYR A 85 -0.11 24.30 -14.11
CA TYR A 85 0.26 25.57 -14.75
C TYR A 85 1.51 25.43 -15.64
N PRO A 86 1.71 26.29 -16.67
CA PRO A 86 2.94 26.32 -17.46
C PRO A 86 4.19 26.46 -16.58
N GLY A 87 5.23 25.67 -16.86
CA GLY A 87 6.46 25.62 -16.03
C GLY A 87 6.26 24.98 -14.64
N GLY A 88 5.12 24.33 -14.40
CA GLY A 88 4.71 23.81 -13.10
C GLY A 88 5.31 22.47 -12.69
N ILE A 89 6.38 22.00 -13.35
CA ILE A 89 7.03 20.73 -12.99
C ILE A 89 7.84 20.91 -11.69
N LYS A 90 7.58 20.03 -10.73
CA LYS A 90 8.33 19.94 -9.47
C LYS A 90 8.96 18.57 -9.38
N SER A 91 10.23 18.53 -9.03
CA SER A 91 10.98 17.31 -8.81
C SER A 91 11.50 17.26 -7.38
N THR A 92 11.66 16.05 -6.83
CA THR A 92 12.19 15.83 -5.49
C THR A 92 12.99 14.54 -5.50
N LYS A 93 14.20 14.56 -4.94
CA LYS A 93 15.04 13.35 -4.84
C LYS A 93 14.47 12.38 -3.80
N PHE A 94 14.81 11.10 -3.90
CA PHE A 94 14.36 10.08 -2.95
C PHE A 94 14.79 10.45 -1.52
N TYR A 95 16.07 10.76 -1.29
CA TYR A 95 16.56 11.13 0.05
C TYR A 95 15.80 12.33 0.66
N GLU A 96 15.45 13.33 -0.14
CA GLU A 96 14.71 14.52 0.32
C GLU A 96 13.27 14.16 0.68
N LEU A 97 12.64 13.31 -0.13
CA LEU A 97 11.29 12.85 0.12
C LEU A 97 11.24 11.95 1.35
N GLN A 98 12.24 11.11 1.57
CA GLN A 98 12.37 10.24 2.74
C GLN A 98 12.49 11.06 4.03
N LYS A 99 13.25 12.17 4.00
CA LYS A 99 13.38 13.07 5.16
C LYS A 99 12.11 13.86 5.46
N LYS A 100 11.38 14.30 4.43
CA LYS A 100 10.21 15.19 4.60
C LYS A 100 8.91 14.43 4.85
N HIS A 101 8.65 13.40 4.04
CA HIS A 101 7.40 12.64 4.01
C HIS A 101 7.68 11.20 3.57
N PRO A 102 8.30 10.38 4.44
CA PRO A 102 8.67 9.01 4.10
C PRO A 102 7.48 8.15 3.69
N GLU A 103 6.28 8.44 4.20
CA GLU A 103 5.06 7.68 3.89
C GLU A 103 4.74 7.71 2.39
N ARG A 104 4.95 8.87 1.75
CA ARG A 104 4.63 9.10 0.33
C ARG A 104 5.42 8.20 -0.61
N ILE A 105 6.60 7.75 -0.21
CA ILE A 105 7.44 6.84 -1.00
C ILE A 105 6.72 5.49 -1.16
N LEU A 106 6.25 4.93 -0.05
CA LEU A 106 5.55 3.65 -0.02
C LEU A 106 4.15 3.77 -0.61
N GLU A 107 3.40 4.81 -0.25
CA GLU A 107 2.08 5.07 -0.83
C GLU A 107 2.15 5.19 -2.34
N GLY A 108 3.13 5.95 -2.86
CA GLY A 108 3.36 6.10 -4.30
C GLY A 108 3.73 4.79 -4.98
N ALA A 109 4.62 4.01 -4.37
CA ALA A 109 5.02 2.70 -4.90
C ALA A 109 3.84 1.72 -4.97
N VAL A 110 3.07 1.60 -3.89
CA VAL A 110 1.90 0.71 -3.82
C VAL A 110 0.82 1.19 -4.79
N LYS A 111 0.51 2.49 -4.81
CA LYS A 111 -0.45 3.09 -5.75
C LYS A 111 -0.10 2.78 -7.21
N GLY A 112 1.18 2.80 -7.55
CA GLY A 112 1.67 2.44 -8.90
C GLY A 112 1.43 0.97 -9.27
N MET A 113 1.39 0.07 -8.29
CA MET A 113 1.18 -1.37 -8.50
C MET A 113 -0.32 -1.78 -8.54
N MET A 114 -1.22 -0.85 -8.22
CA MET A 114 -2.66 -1.10 -8.20
C MET A 114 -3.34 -0.74 -9.54
N PRO A 115 -4.43 -1.45 -9.92
CA PRO A 115 -5.15 -1.15 -11.17
C PRO A 115 -5.75 0.25 -11.13
N LYS A 116 -5.69 1.01 -12.23
CA LYS A 116 -6.21 2.38 -12.30
C LYS A 116 -7.73 2.38 -12.53
N ASN A 117 -8.51 2.15 -11.47
CA ASN A 117 -9.98 2.15 -11.52
C ASN A 117 -10.60 2.79 -10.27
N ALA A 118 -11.93 2.90 -10.25
CA ALA A 118 -12.67 3.46 -9.13
C ALA A 118 -12.53 2.64 -7.83
N LEU A 119 -12.41 1.31 -7.94
CA LEU A 119 -12.23 0.40 -6.80
C LEU A 119 -10.91 0.66 -6.07
N ASN A 120 -9.84 0.91 -6.82
CA ASN A 120 -8.51 1.15 -6.28
C ASN A 120 -8.48 2.32 -5.28
N ARG A 121 -9.26 3.39 -5.53
CA ARG A 121 -9.36 4.51 -4.58
C ARG A 121 -9.81 4.04 -3.21
N ARG A 122 -10.79 3.13 -3.14
CA ARG A 122 -11.28 2.54 -1.89
C ARG A 122 -10.26 1.57 -1.28
N SER A 123 -9.57 0.80 -2.13
CA SER A 123 -8.56 -0.15 -1.66
C SER A 123 -7.34 0.55 -1.06
N LEU A 124 -6.89 1.68 -1.64
CA LEU A 124 -5.78 2.48 -1.11
C LEU A 124 -6.11 3.12 0.25
N LEU A 125 -7.37 3.44 0.53
CA LEU A 125 -7.76 3.96 1.85
C LEU A 125 -7.49 2.96 3.00
N ARG A 126 -7.34 1.67 2.67
CA ARG A 126 -7.04 0.59 3.62
C ARG A 126 -5.55 0.40 3.87
N LEU A 127 -4.70 1.06 3.08
CA LEU A 127 -3.28 1.18 3.37
C LEU A 127 -3.07 2.29 4.42
N LYS A 128 -2.36 1.97 5.50
CA LYS A 128 -1.95 2.91 6.54
C LYS A 128 -0.43 2.85 6.63
N VAL A 129 0.24 3.97 6.39
CA VAL A 129 1.70 4.06 6.41
C VAL A 129 2.11 5.04 7.49
N TYR A 130 3.02 4.63 8.36
CA TYR A 130 3.57 5.43 9.44
C TYR A 130 5.09 5.53 9.30
N ALA A 131 5.62 6.73 9.50
CA ALA A 131 7.06 6.98 9.50
C ALA A 131 7.78 6.16 10.58
N GLY A 132 7.28 6.22 11.83
CA GLY A 132 7.87 5.57 12.99
C GLY A 132 7.34 4.16 13.28
N ALA A 133 7.78 3.60 14.40
CA ALA A 133 7.47 2.23 14.82
C ALA A 133 6.05 2.02 15.34
N THR A 134 5.39 3.08 15.80
CA THR A 134 4.08 3.01 16.47
C THR A 134 2.92 3.32 15.54
N HIS A 135 1.78 2.65 15.76
CA HIS A 135 0.53 2.92 15.05
C HIS A 135 -0.66 2.97 16.03
N PRO A 136 -1.74 3.72 15.74
CA PRO A 136 -2.92 3.82 16.62
C PRO A 136 -3.89 2.63 16.53
N HIS A 137 -3.60 1.63 15.70
CA HIS A 137 -4.54 0.56 15.34
C HIS A 137 -4.41 -0.73 16.17
N GLU A 138 -3.94 -0.64 17.41
CA GLU A 138 -3.74 -1.81 18.28
C GLU A 138 -5.03 -2.59 18.54
N SER A 139 -6.17 -1.89 18.63
CA SER A 139 -7.49 -2.51 18.88
C SER A 139 -7.93 -3.50 17.79
N GLN A 140 -7.31 -3.42 16.60
CA GLN A 140 -7.65 -4.27 15.45
C GLN A 140 -6.86 -5.58 15.42
N GLN A 141 -5.92 -5.78 16.36
CA GLN A 141 -5.09 -6.98 16.50
C GLN A 141 -4.45 -7.41 15.15
N PRO A 142 -3.61 -6.55 14.54
CA PRO A 142 -3.02 -6.84 13.25
C PRO A 142 -2.05 -8.02 13.31
N GLN A 143 -2.10 -8.88 12.30
CA GLN A 143 -1.22 -10.03 12.15
C GLN A 143 0.03 -9.66 11.34
N PRO A 144 1.21 -10.22 11.66
CA PRO A 144 2.42 -9.95 10.88
C PRO A 144 2.28 -10.52 9.46
N LEU A 145 2.53 -9.68 8.45
CA LEU A 145 2.56 -10.11 7.06
C LEU A 145 3.98 -10.55 6.69
N ASN A 146 4.13 -11.82 6.30
CA ASN A 146 5.43 -12.36 5.88
C ASN A 146 5.93 -11.70 4.58
N ILE A 147 7.08 -11.02 4.66
CA ILE A 147 7.75 -10.31 3.56
C ILE A 147 9.19 -10.77 3.39
#